data_AF-A0A2A4AHD7-F1
#
_entry.id   AF-A0A2A4AHD7-F1
#
_cell.length_a   1.000
_cell.length_b   1.000
_cell.length_c   1.000
_cell.angle_alpha   90.00
_cell.angle_beta   90.00
_cell.angle_gamma   90.00
#
_symmetry.space_group_name_H-M   'P 1'
#
loop_
_entity.id
_entity.type
_entity.pdbx_description
1 polymer ?
#
loop_
_entity_poly.entity_id
_entity_poly.type
_entity_poly.pdbx_seq_one_letter_code
_entity_poly.pdbx_strand_id
1 'polypeptide(L)'
;MIHPATVFSAAASTWFLIVAVNSPLLNAAVLIMWLILGTIASRSIAVVATTTVLALPAAASMVLIHAPYGTDRFFPLLTSDGLLLSGHLSLRFAALMGCIVAAASMVKVSDVAKWLQASRLGHKAAYVVGASLQSLPEGARAIAAVRDANRLSGVQVSIRNVASRVIFPVIARLLTQGAQRGQALAAIGFDRPGRRTVLVPVPDSLAQRIVRWALPIISVFGVLLWI
;
A
#
# COMPACT_ATOMS: atom_id res chain seq x y z
N MET A 1 3.71 13.07 -12.41
CA MET A 1 3.77 11.86 -11.56
C MET A 1 4.49 12.21 -10.27
N ILE A 2 4.03 11.71 -9.12
CA ILE A 2 4.58 12.09 -7.80
C ILE A 2 5.67 11.09 -7.42
N HIS A 3 6.80 11.58 -6.90
CA HIS A 3 7.89 10.71 -6.45
C HIS A 3 7.43 9.82 -5.27
N PRO A 4 7.66 8.49 -5.30
CA PRO A 4 7.14 7.56 -4.29
C PRO A 4 7.54 7.90 -2.85
N ALA A 5 8.78 8.34 -2.63
CA ALA A 5 9.25 8.74 -1.30
C ALA A 5 8.45 9.91 -0.69
N THR A 6 7.93 10.80 -1.52
CA THR A 6 7.12 11.93 -1.06
C THR A 6 5.75 11.45 -0.60
N VAL A 7 5.15 10.49 -1.31
CA VAL A 7 3.88 9.88 -0.90
C VAL A 7 4.05 9.08 0.39
N PHE A 8 5.12 8.28 0.51
CA PHE A 8 5.42 7.55 1.74
C PHE A 8 5.66 8.48 2.92
N SER A 9 6.44 9.55 2.74
CA SER A 9 6.64 10.54 3.79
C SER A 9 5.33 11.20 4.19
N ALA A 10 4.51 11.63 3.23
CA ALA A 10 3.22 12.25 3.52
C ALA A 10 2.28 11.30 4.27
N ALA A 11 2.20 10.05 3.85
CA ALA A 11 1.40 9.02 4.51
C ALA A 11 1.90 8.73 5.92
N ALA A 12 3.21 8.56 6.12
CA ALA A 12 3.81 8.30 7.43
C ALA A 12 3.62 9.48 8.39
N SER A 13 3.84 10.71 7.93
CA SER A 13 3.62 11.94 8.71
C SER A 13 2.15 12.10 9.10
N THR A 14 1.24 11.82 8.17
CA THR A 14 -0.20 11.88 8.45
C THR A 14 -0.65 10.80 9.43
N TRP A 15 -0.13 9.57 9.26
CA TRP A 15 -0.39 8.47 10.18
C TRP A 15 0.06 8.80 11.60
N PHE A 16 1.28 9.32 11.74
CA PHE A 16 1.80 9.78 13.03
C PHE A 16 0.89 10.85 13.65
N LEU A 17 0.46 11.81 12.86
CA LEU A 17 -0.40 12.91 13.30
C LEU A 17 -1.79 12.42 13.76
N ILE A 18 -2.42 11.48 13.04
CA ILE A 18 -3.68 10.82 13.47
C ILE A 18 -3.48 10.05 14.78
N VAL A 19 -2.32 9.43 14.96
CA VAL A 19 -2.04 8.62 16.16
C VAL A 19 -1.78 9.50 17.38
N ALA A 20 -1.02 10.57 17.19
CA ALA A 20 -0.58 11.46 18.25
C ALA A 20 -1.67 12.45 18.68
N VAL A 21 -2.47 12.95 17.75
CA VAL A 21 -3.53 13.93 18.03
C VAL A 21 -4.89 13.22 18.07
N ASN A 22 -5.46 13.09 19.27
CA ASN A 22 -6.77 12.47 19.46
C ASN A 22 -7.93 13.46 19.20
N SER A 23 -7.95 14.11 18.04
CA SER A 23 -9.00 15.07 17.66
C SER A 23 -9.87 14.53 16.51
N PRO A 24 -11.20 14.44 16.68
CA PRO A 24 -12.09 13.93 15.64
C PRO A 24 -12.17 14.85 14.42
N LEU A 25 -12.11 16.16 14.62
CA LEU A 25 -12.17 17.14 13.54
C LEU A 25 -10.98 16.96 12.59
N LEU A 26 -9.79 16.77 13.18
CA LEU A 26 -8.57 16.51 12.43
C LEU A 26 -8.65 15.19 11.65
N ASN A 27 -9.11 14.12 12.29
CA ASN A 27 -9.25 12.82 11.64
C ASN A 27 -10.23 12.87 10.46
N ALA A 28 -11.35 13.60 10.60
CA ALA A 28 -12.29 13.83 9.50
C ALA A 28 -11.65 14.63 8.35
N ALA A 29 -10.99 15.75 8.66
CA ALA A 29 -10.35 16.60 7.66
C ALA A 29 -9.28 15.84 6.86
N VAL A 30 -8.45 15.07 7.57
CA VAL A 30 -7.40 14.25 6.97
C VAL A 30 -7.98 13.11 6.12
N LEU A 31 -9.03 12.43 6.59
CA LEU A 31 -9.71 11.39 5.81
C LEU A 31 -10.26 11.96 4.50
N ILE A 32 -11.00 13.06 4.57
CA ILE A 32 -11.58 13.73 3.39
C ILE A 32 -10.46 14.13 2.42
N MET A 33 -9.40 14.75 2.92
CA MET A 33 -8.25 15.15 2.11
C MET A 33 -7.63 13.95 1.37
N TRP A 34 -7.36 12.83 2.06
CA TRP A 34 -6.79 11.64 1.42
C TRP A 34 -7.73 10.98 0.43
N LEU A 35 -9.03 10.94 0.70
CA LEU A 35 -10.01 10.42 -0.25
C LEU A 35 -10.07 11.28 -1.52
N ILE A 36 -10.05 12.60 -1.40
CA ILE A 36 -10.01 13.52 -2.55
C ILE A 36 -8.70 13.34 -3.34
N LEU A 37 -7.55 13.33 -2.66
CA LEU A 37 -6.26 13.18 -3.33
C LEU A 37 -6.13 11.82 -4.03
N GLY A 38 -6.56 10.74 -3.36
CA GLY A 38 -6.54 9.39 -3.91
C GLY A 38 -7.49 9.22 -5.09
N THR A 39 -8.70 9.78 -5.02
CA THR A 39 -9.66 9.73 -6.15
C THR A 39 -9.18 10.53 -7.34
N ILE A 40 -8.62 11.72 -7.14
CA ILE A 40 -8.03 12.53 -8.23
C ILE A 40 -6.83 11.80 -8.87
N ALA A 41 -5.95 11.23 -8.05
CA ALA A 41 -4.74 10.57 -8.53
C ALA A 41 -5.03 9.26 -9.28
N SER A 42 -5.95 8.46 -8.76
CA SER A 42 -6.37 7.19 -9.38
C SER A 42 -7.43 7.37 -10.48
N ARG A 43 -8.05 8.56 -10.56
CA ARG A 43 -9.22 8.87 -11.39
C ARG A 43 -10.37 7.87 -11.19
N SER A 44 -10.50 7.33 -9.98
CA SER A 44 -11.46 6.29 -9.65
C SER A 44 -12.04 6.46 -8.25
N ILE A 45 -13.36 6.27 -8.13
CA ILE A 45 -14.04 6.26 -6.83
C ILE A 45 -13.74 5.00 -6.01
N ALA A 46 -13.02 4.03 -6.61
CA ALA A 46 -12.62 2.80 -5.95
C ALA A 46 -11.85 3.06 -4.64
N VAL A 47 -11.08 4.15 -4.54
CA VAL A 47 -10.39 4.51 -3.29
C VAL A 47 -11.37 4.73 -2.14
N VAL A 48 -12.46 5.44 -2.39
CA VAL A 48 -13.53 5.67 -1.41
C VAL A 48 -14.23 4.37 -1.10
N ALA A 49 -14.66 3.63 -2.12
CA ALA A 49 -15.37 2.37 -1.95
C ALA A 49 -14.54 1.34 -1.15
N THR A 50 -13.27 1.15 -1.50
CA THR A 50 -12.36 0.24 -0.81
C THR A 50 -12.12 0.68 0.63
N THR A 51 -11.91 1.98 0.87
CA THR A 51 -11.75 2.49 2.24
C THR A 51 -12.99 2.22 3.08
N THR A 52 -14.18 2.51 2.55
CA THR A 52 -15.45 2.25 3.24
C THR A 52 -15.67 0.77 3.51
N VAL A 53 -15.45 -0.09 2.51
CA VAL A 53 -15.62 -1.55 2.64
C VAL A 53 -14.66 -2.11 3.70
N LEU A 54 -13.43 -1.61 3.79
CA LEU A 54 -12.46 -2.05 4.79
C LEU A 54 -12.75 -1.47 6.19
N ALA A 55 -13.27 -0.25 6.26
CA ALA A 55 -13.58 0.41 7.53
C ALA A 55 -14.89 -0.09 8.16
N LEU A 56 -15.85 -0.55 7.35
CA LEU A 56 -17.20 -0.91 7.81
C LEU A 56 -17.21 -2.04 8.84
N PRO A 57 -16.51 -3.19 8.66
CA PRO A 57 -16.49 -4.25 9.67
C PRO A 57 -15.88 -3.79 11.00
N ALA A 58 -14.82 -2.98 10.94
CA ALA A 58 -14.18 -2.43 12.12
C ALA A 58 -15.09 -1.43 12.83
N ALA A 59 -15.78 -0.55 12.09
CA ALA A 59 -16.75 0.38 12.65
C ALA A 59 -17.92 -0.35 13.31
N ALA A 60 -18.46 -1.38 12.64
CA ALA A 60 -19.51 -2.22 13.20
C ALA A 60 -19.05 -2.90 14.50
N SER A 61 -17.82 -3.41 14.53
CA SER A 61 -17.22 -3.99 15.74
C SER A 61 -17.06 -2.96 16.85
N MET A 62 -16.59 -1.75 16.55
CA MET A 62 -16.43 -0.67 17.53
C MET A 62 -17.77 -0.24 18.13
N VAL A 63 -18.82 -0.12 17.31
CA VAL A 63 -20.18 0.17 17.77
C VAL A 63 -20.71 -0.97 18.63
N LEU A 64 -20.61 -2.22 18.16
CA LEU A 64 -21.10 -3.37 18.89
C LEU A 64 -20.45 -3.51 20.27
N ILE A 65 -19.14 -3.23 20.35
CA ILE A 65 -18.38 -3.32 21.59
C ILE A 65 -18.66 -2.12 22.50
N HIS A 66 -18.66 -0.88 22.01
CA HIS A 66 -18.64 0.30 22.89
C HIS A 66 -20.01 0.96 23.09
N ALA A 67 -20.99 0.75 22.19
CA ALA A 67 -22.34 1.29 22.33
C ALA A 67 -23.08 0.90 23.63
N PRO A 68 -22.90 -0.28 24.25
CA PRO A 68 -23.61 -0.63 25.48
C PRO A 68 -22.98 -0.08 26.77
N TYR A 69 -21.76 0.47 26.74
CA TYR A 69 -20.99 0.81 27.96
C TYR A 69 -21.04 2.30 28.37
N GLY A 70 -21.98 3.10 27.87
CA GLY A 70 -22.13 4.51 28.25
C GLY A 70 -23.02 4.78 29.48
N THR A 71 -22.99 6.02 29.95
CA THR A 71 -23.76 6.49 31.11
C THR A 71 -25.20 6.85 30.73
N ASP A 72 -25.40 7.52 29.60
CA ASP A 72 -26.72 7.94 29.14
C ASP A 72 -27.36 6.91 28.19
N ARG A 73 -28.36 6.19 28.70
CA ARG A 73 -29.07 5.11 27.99
C ARG A 73 -30.32 5.64 27.28
N PHE A 74 -30.35 5.52 25.95
CA PHE A 74 -31.56 5.74 25.14
C PHE A 74 -32.33 4.44 24.86
N PHE A 75 -31.61 3.31 24.79
CA PHE A 75 -32.16 1.97 24.58
C PHE A 75 -31.37 0.98 25.47
N PRO A 76 -31.93 -0.16 25.90
CA PRO A 76 -31.25 -1.08 26.84
C PRO A 76 -29.84 -1.54 26.41
N LEU A 77 -29.51 -1.49 25.11
CA LEU A 77 -28.18 -1.79 24.57
C LEU A 77 -27.49 -0.61 23.86
N LEU A 78 -28.09 0.58 23.84
CA LEU A 78 -27.60 1.73 23.08
C LEU A 78 -27.49 2.97 23.96
N THR A 79 -26.26 3.46 24.11
CA THR A 79 -25.92 4.66 24.89
C THR A 79 -25.39 5.76 23.98
N SER A 80 -25.72 7.02 24.28
CA SER A 80 -25.21 8.16 23.49
C SER A 80 -23.69 8.28 23.60
N ASP A 81 -23.15 8.10 24.80
CA ASP A 81 -21.70 8.22 25.05
C ASP A 81 -20.92 7.10 24.36
N GLY A 82 -21.43 5.87 24.39
CA GLY A 82 -20.85 4.73 23.70
C GLY A 82 -20.90 4.87 22.18
N LEU A 83 -21.97 5.46 21.64
CA LEU A 83 -22.09 5.78 20.21
C LEU A 83 -21.11 6.89 19.79
N LEU A 84 -20.94 7.94 20.60
CA LEU A 84 -19.97 8.99 20.32
C LEU A 84 -18.54 8.44 20.33
N LEU A 85 -18.19 7.66 21.36
CA LEU A 85 -16.86 7.04 21.46
C LEU A 85 -16.58 6.09 20.30
N SER A 86 -17.52 5.20 19.98
CA SER A 86 -17.36 4.30 18.83
C SER A 86 -17.28 5.05 17.52
N GLY A 87 -18.01 6.16 17.36
CA GLY A 87 -17.90 7.07 16.22
C GLY A 87 -16.51 7.68 16.10
N HIS A 88 -15.94 8.18 17.19
CA HIS A 88 -14.58 8.72 17.24
C HIS A 88 -13.52 7.68 16.85
N LEU A 89 -13.62 6.47 17.41
CA LEU A 89 -12.71 5.36 17.10
C LEU A 89 -12.85 4.88 15.65
N SER A 90 -14.08 4.77 15.16
CA SER A 90 -14.37 4.36 13.79
C SER A 90 -13.84 5.38 12.78
N LEU A 91 -14.01 6.67 13.05
CA LEU A 91 -13.49 7.75 12.22
C LEU A 91 -11.96 7.75 12.18
N ARG A 92 -11.31 7.54 13.34
CA ARG A 92 -9.85 7.41 13.42
C ARG A 92 -9.35 6.22 12.60
N PHE A 93 -10.00 5.06 12.74
CA PHE A 93 -9.66 3.88 11.96
C PHE A 93 -9.86 4.11 10.46
N ALA A 94 -10.98 4.72 10.06
CA ALA A 94 -11.25 5.08 8.67
C ALA A 94 -10.20 6.04 8.11
N ALA A 95 -9.77 7.05 8.88
CA ALA A 95 -8.70 7.98 8.49
C ALA A 95 -7.36 7.27 8.26
N LEU A 96 -6.98 6.35 9.15
CA LEU A 96 -5.78 5.52 9.03
C LEU A 96 -5.83 4.65 7.76
N MET A 97 -6.95 3.94 7.55
CA MET A 97 -7.14 3.10 6.36
C MET A 97 -7.16 3.92 5.08
N GLY A 98 -7.89 5.04 5.07
CA GLY A 98 -8.01 5.94 3.92
C GLY A 98 -6.66 6.51 3.50
N CYS A 99 -5.83 6.90 4.46
CA CYS A 99 -4.45 7.35 4.20
C CYS A 99 -3.63 6.26 3.49
N ILE A 100 -3.67 5.01 3.98
CA ILE A 100 -2.93 3.89 3.35
C ILE A 100 -3.45 3.60 1.94
N VAL A 101 -4.77 3.45 1.78
CA VAL A 101 -5.39 3.08 0.50
C VAL A 101 -5.15 4.18 -0.54
N ALA A 102 -5.33 5.44 -0.16
CA ALA A 102 -5.08 6.58 -1.04
C ALA A 102 -3.59 6.69 -1.42
N ALA A 103 -2.67 6.56 -0.46
CA ALA A 103 -1.23 6.54 -0.74
C ALA A 103 -0.85 5.40 -1.69
N ALA A 104 -1.39 4.20 -1.49
CA ALA A 104 -1.17 3.05 -2.37
C ALA A 104 -1.68 3.32 -3.79
N SER A 105 -2.81 4.01 -3.93
CA SER A 105 -3.37 4.39 -5.25
C SER A 105 -2.51 5.39 -6.02
N MET A 106 -1.71 6.20 -5.31
CA MET A 106 -0.84 7.24 -5.90
C MET A 106 0.53 6.71 -6.34
N VAL A 107 0.89 5.49 -5.91
CA VAL A 107 2.24 4.93 -6.09
C VAL A 107 2.20 3.74 -7.05
N LYS A 108 3.07 3.77 -8.05
CA LYS A 108 3.28 2.62 -8.93
C LYS A 108 4.41 1.74 -8.42
N VAL A 109 4.20 0.43 -8.45
CA VAL A 109 5.21 -0.57 -8.07
C VAL A 109 6.52 -0.39 -8.84
N SER A 110 6.43 -0.06 -10.14
CA SER A 110 7.60 0.21 -10.98
C SER A 110 8.43 1.40 -10.48
N ASP A 111 7.77 2.43 -9.97
CA ASP A 111 8.44 3.65 -9.54
C ASP A 111 9.07 3.47 -8.16
N VAL A 112 8.45 2.67 -7.28
CA VAL A 112 9.06 2.21 -6.02
C VAL A 112 10.31 1.41 -6.30
N ALA A 113 10.26 0.44 -7.23
CA ALA A 113 11.42 -0.36 -7.60
C ALA A 113 12.56 0.51 -8.15
N LYS A 114 12.27 1.47 -9.03
CA LYS A 114 13.27 2.43 -9.56
C LYS A 114 13.86 3.30 -8.46
N TRP A 115 13.02 3.88 -7.60
CA TRP A 115 13.46 4.70 -6.48
C TRP A 115 14.37 3.91 -5.54
N LEU A 116 13.96 2.68 -5.21
CA LEU A 116 14.71 1.85 -4.30
C LEU A 116 16.07 1.48 -4.87
N GLN A 117 16.14 1.09 -6.15
CA GLN A 117 17.40 0.84 -6.88
C GLN A 117 18.33 2.05 -6.92
N ALA A 118 17.79 3.28 -6.93
CA ALA A 118 18.55 4.53 -6.88
C ALA A 118 18.88 5.01 -5.46
N SER A 119 18.27 4.43 -4.42
CA SER A 119 18.43 4.86 -3.04
C SER A 119 19.74 4.34 -2.42
N ARG A 120 20.33 5.12 -1.52
CA ARG A 120 21.56 4.77 -0.78
C ARG A 120 21.35 3.77 0.36
N LEU A 121 20.14 3.21 0.56
CA LEU A 121 19.81 2.30 1.67
C LEU A 121 20.48 0.91 1.59
N GLY A 122 21.53 0.76 0.78
CA GLY A 122 22.24 -0.49 0.54
C GLY A 122 21.71 -1.20 -0.70
N HIS A 123 22.55 -1.24 -1.74
CA HIS A 123 22.26 -1.85 -3.04
C HIS A 123 21.66 -3.27 -2.95
N LYS A 124 21.93 -4.02 -1.87
CA LYS A 124 21.41 -5.38 -1.64
C LYS A 124 19.92 -5.40 -1.23
N ALA A 125 19.51 -4.58 -0.25
CA ALA A 125 18.11 -4.52 0.17
C ALA A 125 17.22 -3.95 -0.94
N ALA A 126 17.75 -2.96 -1.65
CA ALA A 126 17.10 -2.37 -2.81
C ALA A 126 16.94 -3.34 -3.99
N TYR A 127 17.96 -4.15 -4.24
CA TYR A 127 17.90 -5.19 -5.26
C TYR A 127 16.91 -6.29 -4.89
N VAL A 128 16.92 -6.78 -3.64
CA VAL A 128 16.01 -7.85 -3.19
C VAL A 128 14.55 -7.39 -3.28
N VAL A 129 14.21 -6.23 -2.71
CA VAL A 129 12.82 -5.72 -2.73
C VAL A 129 12.41 -5.33 -4.15
N GLY A 130 13.30 -4.71 -4.94
CA GLY A 130 13.04 -4.39 -6.34
C GLY A 130 12.82 -5.64 -7.20
N ALA A 131 13.63 -6.68 -7.01
CA ALA A 131 13.50 -7.96 -7.71
C ALA A 131 12.23 -8.70 -7.26
N SER A 132 11.90 -8.72 -5.97
CA SER A 132 10.67 -9.32 -5.46
C SER A 132 9.42 -8.60 -5.98
N LEU A 133 9.43 -7.26 -6.03
CA LEU A 133 8.32 -6.47 -6.57
C LEU A 133 8.13 -6.69 -8.07
N GLN A 134 9.20 -6.93 -8.81
CA GLN A 134 9.16 -7.24 -10.24
C GLN A 134 8.80 -8.71 -10.51
N SER A 135 9.18 -9.64 -9.63
CA SER A 135 8.86 -11.06 -9.79
C SER A 135 7.38 -11.38 -9.51
N LEU A 136 6.68 -10.55 -8.72
CA LEU A 136 5.26 -10.71 -8.43
C LEU A 136 4.35 -10.72 -9.67
N PRO A 137 4.39 -9.71 -10.58
CA PRO A 137 3.58 -9.73 -11.79
C PRO A 137 3.96 -10.87 -12.75
N GLU A 138 5.23 -11.29 -12.75
CA GLU A 138 5.69 -12.41 -13.57
C GLU A 138 5.18 -13.75 -13.04
N GLY A 139 5.23 -13.95 -11.73
CA GLY A 139 4.63 -15.09 -11.06
C GLY A 139 3.12 -15.16 -11.31
N ALA A 140 2.41 -14.03 -11.22
CA ALA A 140 0.97 -13.97 -11.51
C ALA A 140 0.64 -14.38 -12.95
N ARG A 141 1.43 -13.92 -13.94
CA ARG A 141 1.27 -14.34 -15.35
C ARG A 141 1.61 -15.82 -15.55
N ALA A 142 2.65 -16.31 -14.87
CA ALA A 142 3.03 -17.72 -14.93
C ALA A 142 1.91 -18.60 -14.38
N ILE A 143 1.33 -18.24 -13.24
CA ILE A 143 0.18 -18.91 -12.61
C ILE A 143 -1.04 -18.86 -13.54
N ALA A 144 -1.39 -17.69 -14.07
CA ALA A 144 -2.53 -17.53 -14.97
C ALA A 144 -2.42 -18.46 -16.18
N ALA A 145 -1.29 -18.45 -16.89
CA ALA A 145 -1.15 -19.29 -18.07
C ALA A 145 -1.01 -20.79 -17.75
N VAL A 146 -0.50 -21.19 -16.58
CA VAL A 146 -0.57 -22.60 -16.13
C VAL A 146 -2.01 -23.00 -15.80
N ARG A 147 -2.79 -22.11 -15.19
CA ARG A 147 -4.21 -22.35 -14.90
C ARG A 147 -5.04 -22.43 -16.17
N ASP A 148 -4.76 -21.58 -17.15
CA ASP A 148 -5.41 -21.60 -18.46
C ASP A 148 -5.06 -22.88 -19.24
N ALA A 149 -3.80 -23.31 -19.23
CA ALA A 149 -3.39 -24.57 -19.83
C ALA A 149 -4.10 -25.77 -19.19
N ASN A 150 -4.20 -25.83 -17.86
CA ASN A 150 -4.97 -26.87 -17.17
C ASN A 150 -6.46 -26.83 -17.55
N ARG A 151 -7.05 -25.63 -17.63
CA ARG A 151 -8.46 -25.47 -18.02
C ARG A 151 -8.71 -25.95 -19.45
N LEU A 152 -7.83 -25.61 -20.40
CA LEU A 152 -7.92 -26.07 -21.79
C LEU A 152 -7.75 -27.59 -21.92
N SER A 153 -6.91 -28.19 -21.06
CA SER A 153 -6.73 -29.64 -20.98
C SER A 153 -7.82 -30.38 -20.20
N GLY A 154 -8.92 -29.71 -19.81
CA GLY A 154 -10.03 -30.31 -19.06
C GLY A 154 -9.67 -30.75 -17.63
N VAL A 155 -8.57 -30.24 -17.10
CA VAL A 155 -8.02 -30.64 -15.80
C VAL A 155 -8.66 -29.81 -14.67
N GLN A 156 -9.34 -30.49 -13.75
CA GLN A 156 -9.86 -29.84 -12.54
C GLN A 156 -8.77 -29.68 -11.49
N VAL A 157 -8.55 -28.43 -11.07
CA VAL A 157 -7.62 -28.08 -10.00
C VAL A 157 -8.35 -28.13 -8.66
N SER A 158 -7.87 -28.97 -7.75
CA SER A 158 -8.36 -29.16 -6.38
C SER A 158 -7.19 -29.03 -5.40
N ILE A 159 -7.47 -28.76 -4.13
CA ILE A 159 -6.46 -28.56 -3.08
C ILE A 159 -5.44 -29.72 -3.04
N ARG A 160 -5.90 -30.96 -3.28
CA ARG A 160 -5.04 -32.16 -3.28
C ARG A 160 -4.06 -32.23 -4.47
N ASN A 161 -4.35 -31.55 -5.58
CA ASN A 161 -3.55 -31.64 -6.82
C ASN A 161 -2.92 -30.30 -7.25
N VAL A 162 -3.14 -29.22 -6.49
CA VAL A 162 -2.55 -27.90 -6.75
C VAL A 162 -1.01 -27.96 -6.83
N ALA A 163 -0.37 -28.76 -5.98
CA ALA A 163 1.08 -28.88 -5.97
C ALA A 163 1.62 -29.42 -7.32
N SER A 164 1.05 -30.52 -7.81
CA SER A 164 1.48 -31.14 -9.07
C SER A 164 1.02 -30.41 -10.32
N ARG A 165 -0.17 -29.82 -10.30
CA ARG A 165 -0.79 -29.24 -11.50
C ARG A 165 -0.53 -27.75 -11.66
N VAL A 166 -0.19 -27.04 -10.57
CA VAL A 166 0.04 -25.59 -10.60
C VAL A 166 1.42 -25.23 -10.07
N ILE A 167 1.79 -25.67 -8.87
CA ILE A 167 3.03 -25.21 -8.21
C ILE A 167 4.29 -25.67 -8.97
N PHE A 168 4.47 -26.98 -9.19
CA PHE A 168 5.67 -27.46 -9.90
C PHE A 168 5.79 -26.92 -11.34
N PRO A 169 4.71 -26.89 -12.16
CA PRO A 169 4.78 -26.29 -13.49
C PRO A 169 5.09 -24.79 -13.48
N VAL A 170 4.58 -24.04 -12.50
CA VAL A 170 4.91 -22.62 -12.33
C VAL A 170 6.39 -22.45 -11.96
N ILE A 171 6.92 -23.25 -11.03
CA ILE A 171 8.34 -23.22 -10.65
C ILE A 171 9.21 -23.54 -11.87
N ALA A 172 8.92 -24.63 -12.58
CA ALA A 172 9.66 -25.03 -13.77
C ALA A 172 9.66 -23.92 -14.83
N ARG A 173 8.50 -23.31 -15.07
CA ARG A 173 8.38 -22.21 -16.04
C ARG A 173 9.17 -20.97 -15.62
N LEU A 174 9.12 -20.60 -14.34
CA LEU A 174 9.88 -19.47 -13.81
C LEU A 174 11.40 -19.72 -13.87
N LEU A 175 11.84 -20.95 -13.58
CA LEU A 175 13.24 -21.35 -13.70
C LEU A 175 13.73 -21.27 -15.16
N THR A 176 12.95 -21.80 -16.12
CA THR A 176 13.32 -21.75 -17.54
C THR A 176 13.35 -20.31 -18.05
N GLN A 177 12.36 -19.49 -17.70
CA GLN A 177 12.33 -18.06 -18.08
C GLN A 177 13.48 -17.28 -17.44
N GLY A 178 13.79 -17.57 -16.17
CA GLY A 178 14.92 -16.99 -15.46
C GLY A 178 16.26 -17.35 -16.10
N ALA A 179 16.46 -18.61 -16.47
CA ALA A 179 17.68 -19.08 -17.13
C ALA A 179 17.90 -18.41 -18.50
N GLN A 180 16.85 -18.34 -19.33
CA GLN A 180 16.90 -17.67 -20.64
C GLN A 180 17.24 -16.17 -20.51
N ARG A 181 16.62 -15.48 -19.55
CA ARG A 181 16.92 -14.06 -19.29
C ARG A 181 18.31 -13.87 -18.70
N GLY A 182 18.76 -14.75 -17.82
CA GLY A 182 20.11 -14.72 -17.27
C GLY A 182 21.18 -14.79 -18.36
N GLN A 183 21.01 -15.66 -19.35
CA GLN A 183 21.90 -15.74 -20.51
C GLN A 183 21.89 -14.44 -21.34
N ALA A 184 20.71 -13.87 -21.61
CA ALA A 184 20.60 -12.61 -22.33
C ALA A 184 21.21 -11.43 -21.56
N LEU A 185 21.05 -11.39 -20.24
CA LEU A 185 21.63 -10.37 -19.35
C LEU A 185 23.16 -10.51 -19.24
N ALA A 186 23.68 -11.74 -19.22
CA ALA A 186 25.11 -12.01 -19.26
C ALA A 186 25.73 -11.53 -20.59
N ALA A 187 25.04 -11.73 -21.71
CA ALA A 187 25.49 -11.29 -23.03
C ALA A 187 25.64 -9.76 -23.14
N ILE A 188 24.79 -8.98 -22.47
CA ILE A 188 24.88 -7.52 -22.43
C ILE A 188 25.81 -6.99 -21.32
N GLY A 189 26.52 -7.89 -20.61
CA GLY A 189 27.47 -7.51 -19.56
C GLY A 189 26.83 -6.93 -18.30
N PHE A 190 25.59 -7.33 -17.97
CA PHE A 190 24.85 -6.86 -16.79
C PHE A 190 25.61 -7.07 -15.47
N ASP A 191 26.43 -8.13 -15.39
CA ASP A 191 27.20 -8.52 -14.21
C ASP A 191 28.58 -7.85 -14.11
N ARG A 192 28.93 -6.97 -15.06
CA ARG A 192 30.20 -6.22 -15.00
C ARG A 192 30.13 -5.13 -13.91
N PRO A 193 31.12 -5.07 -13.00
CA PRO A 193 31.20 -4.01 -12.00
C PRO A 193 31.45 -2.65 -12.67
N GLY A 194 30.68 -1.61 -12.31
CA GLY A 194 30.81 -0.26 -12.87
C GLY A 194 29.68 0.70 -12.46
N ARG A 195 29.84 2.00 -12.77
CA ARG A 195 28.81 3.03 -12.54
C ARG A 195 27.58 2.73 -13.42
N ARG A 196 26.43 2.45 -12.79
CA ARG A 196 25.16 2.23 -13.48
C ARG A 196 24.45 3.56 -13.75
N THR A 197 24.03 3.76 -14.99
CA THR A 197 23.21 4.91 -15.40
C THR A 197 21.76 4.46 -15.59
N VAL A 198 20.81 5.26 -15.10
CA VAL A 198 19.38 4.95 -15.25
C VAL A 198 18.85 5.64 -16.52
N LEU A 199 18.32 4.86 -17.45
CA LEU A 199 17.83 5.36 -18.76
C LEU A 199 16.64 6.34 -18.62
N VAL A 200 15.76 6.11 -17.63
CA VAL A 200 14.62 6.99 -17.35
C VAL A 200 14.60 7.30 -15.85
N PRO A 201 15.15 8.44 -15.40
CA PRO A 201 15.13 8.82 -14.00
C PRO A 201 13.70 9.11 -13.54
N VAL A 202 13.41 8.82 -12.27
CA VAL A 202 12.15 9.24 -11.65
C VAL A 202 12.21 10.76 -11.50
N PRO A 203 11.22 11.51 -12.01
CA PRO A 203 11.22 12.97 -11.89
C PRO A 203 11.12 13.36 -10.41
N ASP A 204 12.16 14.02 -9.90
CA ASP A 204 12.17 14.61 -8.56
C ASP A 204 12.21 16.13 -8.71
N SER A 205 11.08 16.79 -8.38
CA SER A 205 11.00 18.25 -8.43
C SER A 205 11.42 18.88 -7.10
N LEU A 206 11.95 20.10 -7.15
CA LEU A 206 12.34 20.84 -5.93
C LEU A 206 11.17 20.95 -4.93
N ALA A 207 9.95 21.17 -5.41
CA ALA A 207 8.75 21.19 -4.59
C ALA A 207 8.53 19.85 -3.85
N GLN A 208 8.72 18.71 -4.52
CA GLN A 208 8.58 17.39 -3.87
C GLN A 208 9.67 17.12 -2.84
N ARG A 209 10.88 17.62 -3.07
CA ARG A 209 11.98 17.50 -2.11
C ARG A 209 11.71 18.33 -0.85
N ILE A 210 11.17 19.54 -0.99
CA ILE A 210 10.77 20.38 0.13
C ILE A 210 9.65 19.71 0.92
N VAL A 211 8.58 19.27 0.25
CA VAL A 211 7.43 18.60 0.88
C VAL A 211 7.85 17.36 1.68
N ARG A 212 8.79 16.57 1.16
CA ARG A 212 9.30 15.36 1.80
C ARG A 212 9.95 15.60 3.16
N TRP A 213 10.59 16.75 3.36
CA TRP A 213 11.21 17.10 4.64
C TRP A 213 10.31 17.99 5.50
N ALA A 214 9.52 18.86 4.88
CA ALA A 214 8.63 19.75 5.59
C ALA A 214 7.48 19.00 6.28
N LEU A 215 6.87 18.00 5.63
CA LEU A 215 5.74 17.27 6.21
C LEU A 215 6.04 16.59 7.56
N PRO A 216 7.12 15.79 7.73
CA PRO A 216 7.42 15.19 9.01
C PRO A 216 7.73 16.23 10.09
N ILE A 217 8.43 17.31 9.72
CA ILE A 217 8.73 18.42 10.64
C ILE A 217 7.42 19.06 11.12
N ILE A 218 6.54 19.45 10.19
CA ILE A 218 5.24 20.05 10.49
C ILE A 218 4.39 19.12 11.35
N SER A 219 4.39 17.82 11.07
CA SER A 219 3.64 16.85 11.89
C SER A 219 4.17 16.75 13.32
N VAL A 220 5.50 16.74 13.51
CA VAL A 220 6.09 16.74 14.87
C VAL A 220 5.79 18.05 15.59
N PHE A 221 5.98 19.20 14.94
CA PHE A 221 5.67 20.51 15.54
C PHE A 221 4.18 20.66 15.86
N GLY A 222 3.28 20.19 14.99
CA GLY A 222 1.84 20.23 15.23
C GLY A 222 1.43 19.39 16.45
N VAL A 223 2.10 18.25 16.68
CA VAL A 223 1.91 17.46 17.90
C VAL A 223 2.47 18.18 19.12
N LEU A 224 3.67 18.76 19.03
CA LEU A 224 4.29 19.49 20.15
C LEU A 224 3.48 20.73 20.58
N LEU A 225 2.80 21.40 19.65
CA LEU A 225 1.92 22.52 19.95
C LEU A 225 0.56 22.08 20.53
N TRP A 226 0.19 20.82 20.35
CA TRP A 226 -1.08 20.27 20.82
C TRP A 226 -1.01 19.70 22.25
N ILE A 227 0.17 19.18 22.64
CA ILE A 227 0.47 18.70 23.99
C ILE A 227 0.59 19.88 24.95
#